data_AF-A0A534HYA1-F1
#
_entry.id   AF-A0A534HYA1-F1
#
_cell.length_a   1.000
_cell.length_b   1.000
_cell.length_c   1.000
_cell.angle_alpha   90.00
_cell.angle_beta   90.00
_cell.angle_gamma   90.00
#
_symmetry.space_group_name_H-M   'P 1'
#
loop_
_entity.id
_entity.type
_entity.pdbx_description
1 polymer ?
#
loop_
_entity_poly.entity_id
_entity_poly.type
_entity_poly.pdbx_seq_one_letter_code
_entity_poly.pdbx_strand_id
1 'polypeptide(L)'
;MSTGSLPVKINQKCARAVAAILGTHAAGAAYAAATPDQSEGGIQEVVVTAQRRSENAQDVPIAIQAFTGDTLQQLNVTNFDDLLKYLPNVVAPSAGPGQDQIFMRGLSAGNVATQSGGSINGFPNVAIYLDEQSGQLPGRNLDVYAADLERVEVLEGPQGTLFGAGAQAGVIRYITNKPKLNVTEGSVSGSYGVTAGGDPNTDITAVLNLPLIADKLAVRGVVYDDRRGGYINNVPATFTRNASTDLGIHYANYPSGCGPTTTPCQVPPGSPVINNNAIAASAINPVTYQGVRVAARWDFADDWSALITQSYQDMDAEGVFYQMPKSSDGVALPKQSVTLFNNSYNKDRFENTALTINGRIGVLRAVYAGSYLVRNLDTVQDYTNYAR
;
A
#
# COMPACT_ATOMS: atom_id res chain seq x y z
N MET A 1 -4.79 35.30 -2.90
CA MET A 1 -3.34 35.04 -2.69
C MET A 1 -3.12 34.77 -1.22
N SER A 2 -2.97 33.51 -0.84
CA SER A 2 -2.41 33.09 0.45
C SER A 2 -1.86 31.69 0.22
N THR A 3 -0.57 31.62 -0.12
CA THR A 3 0.18 30.36 -0.27
C THR A 3 0.60 29.93 1.13
N GLY A 4 -0.30 29.26 1.84
CA GLY A 4 0.04 28.56 3.08
C GLY A 4 0.66 27.23 2.75
N SER A 5 1.99 27.17 2.66
CA SER A 5 2.72 25.90 2.62
C SER A 5 2.47 25.16 3.94
N LEU A 6 1.74 24.05 3.88
CA LEU A 6 1.61 23.13 5.00
C LEU A 6 3.02 22.65 5.40
N PRO A 7 3.40 22.72 6.68
CA PRO A 7 4.71 22.26 7.12
C PRO A 7 4.80 20.75 6.92
N VAL A 8 5.82 20.29 6.19
CA VAL A 8 6.19 18.87 6.09
C VAL A 8 6.49 18.38 7.50
N LYS A 9 5.57 17.61 8.09
CA LYS A 9 5.79 16.93 9.37
C LYS A 9 6.75 15.78 9.13
N ILE A 10 8.06 16.05 9.24
CA ILE A 10 9.08 15.00 9.16
C ILE A 10 8.86 14.04 10.33
N ASN A 11 8.57 12.78 10.01
CA ASN A 11 8.37 11.74 11.01
C ASN A 11 9.68 11.48 11.77
N GLN A 12 9.66 11.63 13.09
CA GLN A 12 10.84 11.52 13.95
C GLN A 12 11.51 10.13 13.87
N LYS A 13 10.77 9.08 13.50
CA LYS A 13 11.32 7.73 13.30
C LYS A 13 12.17 7.65 12.02
N CYS A 14 11.66 8.18 10.91
CA CYS A 14 12.41 8.28 9.66
C CYS A 14 13.63 9.21 9.81
N ALA A 15 13.47 10.35 10.49
CA ALA A 15 14.57 11.27 10.76
C ALA A 15 15.69 10.63 11.60
N ARG A 16 15.34 9.84 12.63
CA ARG A 16 16.30 9.11 13.45
C ARG A 16 17.00 7.98 12.68
N ALA A 17 16.30 7.28 11.79
CA ALA A 17 16.89 6.25 10.94
C ALA A 17 17.88 6.84 9.92
N VAL A 18 17.53 7.96 9.27
CA VAL A 18 18.43 8.71 8.38
C VAL A 18 19.67 9.21 9.14
N ALA A 19 19.49 9.75 10.36
CA ALA A 19 20.61 10.18 11.21
C ALA A 19 21.51 9.02 11.67
N ALA A 20 20.95 7.83 11.90
CA ALA A 20 21.72 6.63 12.24
C ALA A 20 22.54 6.11 11.05
N ILE A 21 22.01 6.21 9.82
CA ILE A 21 22.72 5.84 8.58
C ILE A 21 23.84 6.85 8.27
N LEU A 22 23.60 8.15 8.49
CA LEU A 22 24.61 9.21 8.27
C LEU A 22 25.67 9.30 9.39
N GLY A 23 25.40 8.71 10.56
CA GLY A 23 26.26 8.84 11.75
C GLY A 23 27.49 7.94 11.77
N THR A 24 27.65 7.01 10.82
CA THR A 24 28.77 6.06 10.80
C THR A 24 29.61 6.18 9.54
N HIS A 25 30.81 6.73 9.72
CA HIS A 25 32.01 6.62 8.88
C HIS A 25 32.15 7.55 7.66
N ALA A 26 32.85 8.67 7.92
CA ALA A 26 33.77 9.26 6.95
C ALA A 26 35.03 8.38 6.85
N ALA A 27 35.09 7.51 5.84
CA ALA A 27 36.33 6.90 5.37
C ALA A 27 36.23 6.72 3.85
N GLY A 28 37.17 7.30 3.12
CA GLY A 28 37.09 7.51 1.67
C GLY A 28 36.92 6.23 0.85
N ALA A 29 35.97 6.24 -0.06
CA ALA A 29 35.81 5.22 -1.09
C ALA A 29 36.61 5.63 -2.34
N ALA A 30 37.60 4.82 -2.71
CA ALA A 30 38.22 4.85 -4.02
C ALA A 30 37.27 4.17 -5.02
N TYR A 31 36.90 4.87 -6.09
CA TYR A 31 36.07 4.34 -7.17
C TYR A 31 36.90 3.42 -8.07
N ALA A 32 36.54 2.14 -8.11
CA ALA A 32 36.89 1.24 -9.21
C ALA A 32 35.63 1.00 -10.05
N ALA A 33 35.64 1.47 -11.29
CA ALA A 33 34.56 1.21 -12.24
C ALA A 33 34.68 -0.23 -12.75
N ALA A 34 33.69 -1.07 -12.44
CA ALA A 34 33.53 -2.37 -13.06
C ALA A 34 32.64 -2.23 -14.30
N THR A 35 33.14 -2.76 -15.42
CA THR A 35 32.48 -2.84 -16.72
C THR A 35 31.22 -3.74 -16.62
N PRO A 36 30.09 -3.39 -17.24
CA PRO A 36 28.90 -4.23 -17.20
C PRO A 36 29.12 -5.48 -18.06
N ASP A 37 28.94 -6.65 -17.45
CA ASP A 37 28.94 -7.93 -18.15
C ASP A 37 27.60 -8.08 -18.90
N GLN A 38 27.66 -8.47 -20.17
CA GLN A 38 26.49 -8.64 -21.02
C GLN A 38 25.78 -9.94 -20.64
N SER A 39 24.53 -9.85 -20.17
CA SER A 39 23.68 -11.03 -19.96
C SER A 39 23.24 -11.61 -21.32
N GLU A 40 23.64 -12.84 -21.60
CA GLU A 40 23.17 -13.66 -22.73
C GLU A 40 21.64 -13.88 -22.66
N GLY A 41 20.97 -13.75 -23.81
CA GLY A 41 19.52 -13.89 -23.98
C GLY A 41 19.01 -15.34 -23.93
N GLY A 42 19.03 -15.94 -22.74
CA GLY A 42 18.27 -17.16 -22.40
C GLY A 42 16.99 -16.86 -21.64
N ILE A 43 16.04 -17.80 -21.61
CA ILE A 43 14.87 -17.74 -20.71
C ILE A 43 15.41 -17.71 -19.27
N GLN A 44 15.25 -16.58 -18.58
CA GLN A 44 15.70 -16.45 -17.20
C GLN A 44 14.92 -17.40 -16.29
N GLU A 45 15.67 -18.23 -15.56
CA GLU A 45 15.13 -19.08 -14.51
C GLU A 45 14.68 -18.20 -13.34
N VAL A 46 13.37 -18.15 -13.11
CA VAL A 46 12.81 -17.43 -11.96
C VAL A 46 12.66 -18.40 -10.81
N VAL A 47 13.49 -18.22 -9.79
CA VAL A 47 13.43 -19.00 -8.56
C VAL A 47 12.35 -18.43 -7.64
N VAL A 48 11.42 -19.30 -7.24
CA VAL A 48 10.32 -18.97 -6.33
C VAL A 48 10.42 -19.78 -5.05
N THR A 49 9.78 -19.27 -4.01
CA THR A 49 9.73 -19.91 -2.68
C THR A 49 8.31 -20.23 -2.25
N ALA A 50 7.41 -20.36 -3.23
CA ALA A 50 5.97 -20.54 -3.04
C ALA A 50 5.58 -21.74 -2.17
N GLN A 51 6.37 -22.80 -2.18
CA GLN A 51 6.19 -23.99 -1.33
C GLN A 51 7.14 -24.02 -0.12
N ARG A 52 7.68 -22.85 0.29
CA ARG A 52 8.76 -22.71 1.29
C ARG A 52 10.05 -23.47 0.94
N ARG A 53 10.20 -23.83 -0.34
CA ARG A 53 11.40 -24.41 -0.95
C ARG A 53 11.74 -23.59 -2.19
N SER A 54 13.04 -23.42 -2.42
CA SER A 54 13.57 -22.71 -3.58
C SER A 54 13.46 -23.61 -4.81
N GLU A 55 12.58 -23.26 -5.75
CA GLU A 55 12.32 -24.04 -6.97
C GLU A 55 12.15 -23.12 -8.17
N ASN A 56 12.44 -23.63 -9.36
CA ASN A 56 12.11 -22.94 -10.60
C ASN A 56 10.59 -22.79 -10.72
N ALA A 57 10.11 -21.60 -11.07
CA ALA A 57 8.69 -21.32 -11.23
C ALA A 57 8.00 -22.28 -12.23
N GLN A 58 8.72 -22.78 -13.23
CA GLN A 58 8.21 -23.73 -14.22
C GLN A 58 8.00 -25.14 -13.66
N ASP A 59 8.69 -25.50 -12.58
CA ASP A 59 8.60 -26.82 -11.94
C ASP A 59 7.56 -26.86 -10.82
N VAL A 60 7.01 -25.71 -10.42
CA VAL A 60 6.01 -25.66 -9.35
C VAL A 60 4.63 -26.02 -9.92
N PRO A 61 3.95 -27.08 -9.41
CA PRO A 61 2.64 -27.50 -9.91
C PRO A 61 1.49 -26.62 -9.37
N ILE A 62 1.68 -25.30 -9.31
CA ILE A 62 0.64 -24.32 -9.00
C ILE A 62 0.75 -23.14 -9.97
N ALA A 63 -0.37 -22.49 -10.26
CA ALA A 63 -0.36 -21.27 -11.06
C ALA A 63 0.31 -20.14 -10.27
N ILE A 64 1.53 -19.80 -10.67
CA ILE A 64 2.33 -18.75 -10.06
C ILE A 64 2.79 -17.75 -11.11
N GLN A 65 2.69 -16.47 -10.76
CA GLN A 65 3.34 -15.38 -11.48
C GLN A 65 4.41 -14.79 -10.57
N ALA A 66 5.59 -14.48 -11.11
CA ALA A 66 6.69 -13.93 -10.34
C ALA A 66 7.32 -12.76 -11.09
N PHE A 67 7.42 -11.62 -10.41
CA PHE A 67 7.96 -10.37 -10.93
C PHE A 67 9.25 -10.06 -10.20
N THR A 68 10.40 -10.23 -10.86
CA THR A 68 11.72 -9.92 -10.28
C THR A 68 11.90 -8.43 -10.01
N GLY A 69 12.82 -8.06 -9.12
CA GLY A 69 13.15 -6.67 -8.83
C GLY A 69 13.44 -5.85 -10.09
N ASP A 70 14.20 -6.39 -11.04
CA ASP A 70 14.49 -5.74 -12.32
C ASP A 70 13.23 -5.55 -13.16
N THR A 71 12.34 -6.55 -13.20
CA THR A 71 11.04 -6.43 -13.88
C THR A 71 10.17 -5.35 -13.24
N LEU A 72 10.10 -5.31 -11.91
CA LEU A 72 9.33 -4.31 -11.18
C LEU A 72 9.84 -2.89 -11.48
N GLN A 73 11.17 -2.70 -11.55
CA GLN A 73 11.78 -1.42 -11.92
C GLN A 73 11.48 -1.04 -13.38
N GLN A 74 11.65 -1.97 -14.33
CA GLN A 74 11.38 -1.71 -15.75
C GLN A 74 9.93 -1.35 -16.03
N LEU A 75 8.99 -1.96 -15.29
CA LEU A 75 7.57 -1.69 -15.39
C LEU A 75 7.11 -0.50 -14.53
N ASN A 76 8.02 0.12 -13.78
CA ASN A 76 7.73 1.18 -12.81
C ASN A 76 6.61 0.78 -11.82
N VAL A 77 6.68 -0.46 -11.33
CA VAL A 77 5.74 -1.00 -10.33
C VAL A 77 6.21 -0.58 -8.95
N THR A 78 5.47 0.35 -8.35
CA THR A 78 5.83 0.96 -7.06
C THR A 78 4.87 0.59 -5.93
N ASN A 79 3.65 0.15 -6.28
CA ASN A 79 2.65 -0.32 -5.34
C ASN A 79 1.79 -1.43 -6.00
N PHE A 80 0.78 -1.90 -5.27
CA PHE A 80 -0.08 -2.97 -5.76
C PHE A 80 -0.94 -2.57 -6.96
N ASP A 81 -1.42 -1.32 -7.04
CA ASP A 81 -2.19 -0.81 -8.18
C ASP A 81 -1.42 -0.89 -9.50
N ASP A 82 -0.10 -0.64 -9.46
CA ASP A 82 0.75 -0.79 -10.65
C ASP A 82 0.91 -2.25 -11.04
N LEU A 83 1.08 -3.15 -10.06
CA LEU A 83 1.21 -4.58 -10.30
C LEU A 83 -0.06 -5.17 -10.92
N LEU A 84 -1.24 -4.70 -10.49
CA LEU A 84 -2.55 -5.18 -10.95
C LEU A 84 -2.70 -5.11 -12.48
N LYS A 85 -2.05 -4.14 -13.14
CA LYS A 85 -2.06 -3.97 -14.61
C LYS A 85 -1.50 -5.18 -15.36
N TYR A 86 -0.73 -6.03 -14.68
CA TYR A 86 -0.07 -7.21 -15.25
C TYR A 86 -0.67 -8.53 -14.76
N LEU A 87 -1.74 -8.49 -13.95
CA LEU A 87 -2.33 -9.66 -13.32
C LEU A 87 -3.76 -9.92 -13.85
N PRO A 88 -3.93 -10.66 -14.96
CA PRO A 88 -5.23 -10.80 -15.64
C PRO A 88 -6.32 -11.51 -14.81
N ASN A 89 -5.92 -12.35 -13.85
CA ASN A 89 -6.84 -13.11 -12.99
C ASN A 89 -7.07 -12.45 -11.62
N VAL A 90 -6.51 -11.25 -11.41
CA VAL A 90 -6.57 -10.53 -10.14
C VAL A 90 -7.36 -9.26 -10.35
N VAL A 91 -8.30 -9.01 -9.45
CA VAL A 91 -9.13 -7.81 -9.46
C VAL A 91 -9.07 -7.21 -8.08
N ALA A 92 -8.75 -5.94 -7.97
CA ALA A 92 -8.80 -5.22 -6.71
C ALA A 92 -9.62 -3.95 -6.91
N PRO A 93 -10.94 -3.99 -6.67
CA PRO A 93 -11.68 -2.75 -6.57
C PRO A 93 -11.09 -1.92 -5.43
N SER A 94 -10.83 -0.66 -5.75
CA SER A 94 -10.14 0.29 -4.89
C SER A 94 -11.00 1.54 -4.70
N ALA A 95 -11.05 2.03 -3.46
CA ALA A 95 -11.55 3.37 -3.13
C ALA A 95 -10.40 4.42 -3.06
N GLY A 96 -9.18 4.00 -3.36
CA GLY A 96 -7.95 4.77 -3.26
C GLY A 96 -6.83 3.98 -2.56
N PRO A 97 -5.62 4.57 -2.46
CA PRO A 97 -4.45 3.96 -1.86
C PRO A 97 -4.73 3.36 -0.47
N GLY A 98 -4.29 2.13 -0.25
CA GLY A 98 -4.51 1.39 0.99
C GLY A 98 -5.97 1.12 1.33
N GLN A 99 -6.88 1.16 0.34
CA GLN A 99 -8.29 0.76 0.47
C GLN A 99 -8.68 -0.40 -0.45
N ASP A 100 -7.69 -1.14 -0.96
CA ASP A 100 -7.92 -2.23 -1.89
C ASP A 100 -8.44 -3.48 -1.18
N GLN A 101 -9.36 -4.17 -1.85
CA GLN A 101 -9.71 -5.54 -1.52
C GLN A 101 -9.40 -6.44 -2.70
N ILE A 102 -8.41 -7.31 -2.52
CA ILE A 102 -7.89 -8.13 -3.61
C ILE A 102 -8.72 -9.39 -3.75
N PHE A 103 -9.13 -9.68 -4.99
CA PHE A 103 -9.81 -10.89 -5.41
C PHE A 103 -9.00 -11.60 -6.47
N MET A 104 -9.05 -12.94 -6.48
CA MET A 104 -8.41 -13.76 -7.49
C MET A 104 -9.40 -14.76 -8.05
N ARG A 105 -9.39 -14.94 -9.38
CA ARG A 105 -10.25 -15.89 -10.09
C ARG A 105 -11.74 -15.73 -9.77
N GLY A 106 -12.19 -14.49 -9.56
CA GLY A 106 -13.57 -14.16 -9.22
C GLY A 106 -14.01 -14.49 -7.79
N LEU A 107 -13.12 -15.00 -6.93
CA LEU A 107 -13.42 -15.28 -5.53
C LEU A 107 -13.24 -14.02 -4.69
N SER A 108 -14.35 -13.50 -4.16
CA SER A 108 -14.39 -12.30 -3.33
C SER A 108 -14.93 -12.59 -1.94
N ALA A 109 -14.32 -11.97 -0.92
CA ALA A 109 -14.88 -11.93 0.44
C ALA A 109 -15.99 -10.89 0.62
N GLY A 110 -16.42 -10.20 -0.44
CA GLY A 110 -17.68 -9.43 -0.48
C GLY A 110 -17.68 -8.04 0.17
N ASN A 111 -16.52 -7.40 0.42
CA ASN A 111 -16.43 -6.15 1.19
C ASN A 111 -15.99 -4.94 0.37
N VAL A 112 -16.52 -4.77 -0.85
CA VAL A 112 -16.22 -3.58 -1.66
C VAL A 112 -17.06 -2.41 -1.13
N ALA A 113 -16.60 -1.78 -0.06
CA ALA A 113 -17.22 -0.57 0.44
C ALA A 113 -16.82 0.59 -0.48
N THR A 114 -17.77 1.18 -1.20
CA THR A 114 -17.56 2.39 -2.00
C THR A 114 -17.22 3.61 -1.14
N GLN A 115 -17.53 3.53 0.16
CA GLN A 115 -17.08 4.41 1.22
C GLN A 115 -16.75 3.55 2.46
N SER A 116 -15.61 3.80 3.10
CA SER A 116 -15.12 3.11 4.29
C SER A 116 -16.17 3.09 5.40
N GLY A 117 -16.72 1.91 5.70
CA GLY A 117 -17.58 1.73 6.85
C GLY A 117 -16.79 1.81 8.17
N GLY A 118 -17.42 2.34 9.22
CA GLY A 118 -16.85 2.36 10.58
C GLY A 118 -16.79 0.99 11.26
N SER A 119 -17.10 -0.09 10.54
CA SER A 119 -17.01 -1.48 11.00
C SER A 119 -15.80 -2.16 10.38
N ILE A 120 -15.05 -2.88 11.21
CA ILE A 120 -14.00 -3.79 10.76
C ILE A 120 -14.65 -4.86 9.88
N ASN A 121 -14.41 -4.84 8.56
CA ASN A 121 -14.91 -5.87 7.65
C ASN A 121 -14.25 -7.23 7.95
N GLY A 122 -14.79 -8.29 7.35
CA GLY A 122 -14.18 -9.62 7.41
C GLY A 122 -12.74 -9.63 6.90
N PHE A 123 -12.01 -10.72 7.19
CA PHE A 123 -10.68 -10.92 6.63
C PHE A 123 -10.73 -11.03 5.10
N PRO A 124 -9.81 -10.40 4.37
CA PRO A 124 -9.60 -10.68 2.96
C PRO A 124 -9.35 -12.17 2.71
N ASN A 125 -9.84 -12.68 1.58
CA ASN A 125 -9.65 -14.08 1.16
C ASN A 125 -8.42 -14.30 0.26
N VAL A 126 -7.66 -13.24 -0.02
CA VAL A 126 -6.32 -13.27 -0.62
C VAL A 126 -5.31 -12.85 0.43
N ALA A 127 -4.35 -13.72 0.74
CA ALA A 127 -3.34 -13.43 1.76
C ALA A 127 -2.22 -12.53 1.21
N ILE A 128 -1.82 -11.51 1.97
CA ILE A 128 -0.61 -10.73 1.68
C ILE A 128 0.48 -11.20 2.62
N TYR A 129 1.69 -11.42 2.09
CA TYR A 129 2.88 -11.72 2.86
C TYR A 129 3.98 -10.72 2.54
N LEU A 130 4.69 -10.25 3.57
CA LEU A 130 5.97 -9.60 3.44
C LEU A 130 7.02 -10.61 3.91
N ASP A 131 7.82 -11.13 2.98
CA ASP A 131 8.69 -12.29 3.19
C ASP A 131 7.91 -13.54 3.68
N GLU A 132 8.24 -14.02 4.88
CA GLU A 132 7.61 -15.18 5.52
C GLU A 132 6.46 -14.78 6.46
N GLN A 133 6.16 -13.50 6.53
CA GLN A 133 5.18 -12.96 7.45
C GLN A 133 3.86 -12.66 6.80
N SER A 134 2.78 -13.10 7.45
CA SER A 134 1.43 -12.70 7.11
C SER A 134 1.19 -11.23 7.43
N GLY A 135 0.77 -10.47 6.43
CA GLY A 135 0.20 -9.13 6.54
C GLY A 135 -1.32 -9.14 6.67
N GLN A 136 -1.93 -10.30 6.94
CA GLN A 136 -3.39 -10.41 7.03
C GLN A 136 -3.95 -9.75 8.28
N LEU A 137 -4.86 -8.81 8.06
CA LEU A 137 -5.63 -8.12 9.08
C LEU A 137 -7.08 -8.02 8.60
N PRO A 138 -8.06 -7.98 9.52
CA PRO A 138 -9.45 -7.70 9.17
C PRO A 138 -9.59 -6.39 8.38
N GLY A 139 -10.62 -6.28 7.55
CA GLY A 139 -10.93 -5.03 6.84
C GLY A 139 -10.43 -4.99 5.41
N ARG A 140 -9.11 -4.89 5.24
CA ARG A 140 -8.45 -4.61 3.95
C ARG A 140 -7.03 -5.16 3.88
N ASN A 141 -6.55 -5.44 2.67
CA ASN A 141 -5.20 -5.95 2.44
C ASN A 141 -4.13 -4.94 2.94
N LEU A 142 -2.95 -5.44 3.30
CA LEU A 142 -1.79 -4.60 3.63
C LEU A 142 -1.23 -4.01 2.33
N ASP A 143 -1.16 -2.69 2.24
CA ASP A 143 -0.51 -2.01 1.12
C ASP A 143 0.99 -1.88 1.41
N VAL A 144 1.83 -2.44 0.54
CA VAL A 144 3.29 -2.50 0.71
C VAL A 144 3.93 -1.76 -0.46
N TYR A 145 4.69 -0.72 -0.14
CA TYR A 145 5.46 0.01 -1.14
C TYR A 145 6.61 -0.86 -1.66
N ALA A 146 6.78 -0.92 -2.98
CA ALA A 146 7.71 -1.81 -3.67
C ALA A 146 9.17 -1.30 -3.65
N ALA A 147 9.66 -0.84 -2.50
CA ALA A 147 11.05 -0.44 -2.32
C ALA A 147 11.96 -1.65 -2.08
N ASP A 148 12.99 -1.76 -2.92
CA ASP A 148 14.09 -2.73 -2.77
C ASP A 148 13.60 -4.18 -2.62
N LEU A 149 12.68 -4.59 -3.51
CA LEU A 149 12.19 -5.96 -3.56
C LEU A 149 13.10 -6.83 -4.42
N GLU A 150 13.30 -8.07 -3.97
CA GLU A 150 13.90 -9.12 -4.78
C GLU A 150 12.90 -9.61 -5.83
N ARG A 151 11.64 -9.79 -5.43
CA ARG A 151 10.52 -10.12 -6.32
C ARG A 151 9.16 -9.99 -5.64
N VAL A 152 8.09 -10.03 -6.43
CA VAL A 152 6.72 -10.31 -5.97
C VAL A 152 6.26 -11.64 -6.56
N GLU A 153 5.79 -12.56 -5.71
CA GLU A 153 5.16 -13.82 -6.13
C GLU A 153 3.63 -13.74 -5.96
N VAL A 154 2.88 -14.11 -6.98
CA VAL A 154 1.41 -14.15 -6.98
C VAL A 154 0.97 -15.59 -7.22
N LEU A 155 0.43 -16.22 -6.20
CA LEU A 155 -0.06 -17.59 -6.21
C LEU A 155 -1.58 -17.56 -6.33
N GLU A 156 -2.11 -18.09 -7.43
CA GLU A 156 -3.55 -18.10 -7.66
C GLU A 156 -4.20 -19.40 -7.17
N GLY A 157 -5.34 -19.28 -6.50
CA GLY A 157 -6.11 -20.40 -5.97
C GLY A 157 -5.79 -20.73 -4.50
N PRO A 158 -6.49 -21.70 -3.90
CA PRO A 158 -6.37 -21.96 -2.47
C PRO A 158 -4.97 -22.39 -2.03
N GLN A 159 -4.41 -21.69 -1.02
CA GLN A 159 -3.09 -21.97 -0.42
C GLN A 159 -3.16 -22.12 1.12
N GLY A 160 -4.29 -22.61 1.63
CA GLY A 160 -4.57 -22.66 3.08
C GLY A 160 -3.62 -23.52 3.90
N THR A 161 -2.97 -24.52 3.30
CA THR A 161 -2.03 -25.42 3.98
C THR A 161 -0.72 -24.74 4.39
N LEU A 162 -0.21 -23.81 3.57
CA LEU A 162 1.07 -23.13 3.80
C LEU A 162 0.92 -21.69 4.32
N PHE A 163 -0.21 -21.05 4.02
CA PHE A 163 -0.43 -19.63 4.29
C PHE A 163 -1.66 -19.33 5.16
N GLY A 164 -2.40 -20.36 5.57
CA GLY A 164 -3.49 -20.27 6.54
C GLY A 164 -4.83 -19.75 5.99
N ALA A 165 -5.75 -19.44 6.89
CA ALA A 165 -7.17 -19.22 6.60
C ALA A 165 -7.48 -18.05 5.64
N GLY A 166 -6.56 -17.07 5.52
CA GLY A 166 -6.72 -15.91 4.62
C GLY A 166 -6.35 -16.18 3.16
N ALA A 167 -5.85 -17.39 2.83
CA ALA A 167 -5.35 -17.74 1.49
C ALA A 167 -6.34 -18.61 0.70
N GLN A 168 -7.64 -18.31 0.78
CA GLN A 168 -8.69 -19.11 0.12
C GLN A 168 -8.72 -18.90 -1.39
N ALA A 169 -8.51 -17.67 -1.84
CA ALA A 169 -8.46 -17.28 -3.24
C ALA A 169 -7.04 -17.23 -3.80
N GLY A 170 -6.03 -17.04 -2.94
CA GLY A 170 -4.63 -16.96 -3.33
C GLY A 170 -3.75 -16.24 -2.33
N VAL A 171 -2.50 -16.01 -2.74
CA VAL A 171 -1.46 -15.35 -1.94
C VAL A 171 -0.67 -14.39 -2.83
N ILE A 172 -0.34 -13.21 -2.31
CA ILE A 172 0.67 -12.32 -2.88
C ILE A 172 1.78 -12.18 -1.85
N ARG A 173 3.02 -12.39 -2.28
CA ARG A 173 4.21 -12.33 -1.43
C ARG A 173 5.16 -11.28 -1.97
N TYR A 174 5.49 -10.31 -1.13
CA TYR A 174 6.53 -9.33 -1.37
C TYR A 174 7.83 -9.88 -0.76
N ILE A 175 8.79 -10.28 -1.58
CA ILE A 175 10.08 -10.79 -1.12
C ILE A 175 11.11 -9.68 -1.19
N THR A 176 11.68 -9.34 -0.04
CA THR A 176 12.64 -8.23 0.11
C THR A 176 14.06 -8.70 -0.20
N ASN A 177 14.89 -7.82 -0.80
CA ASN A 177 16.31 -8.12 -0.97
C ASN A 177 16.98 -8.38 0.39
N LYS A 178 17.72 -9.48 0.49
CA LYS A 178 18.42 -9.87 1.72
C LYS A 178 19.80 -9.24 1.81
N PRO A 179 20.36 -9.06 3.03
CA PRO A 179 21.75 -8.64 3.16
C PRO A 179 22.70 -9.64 2.50
N LYS A 180 23.60 -9.14 1.66
CA LYS A 180 24.62 -9.92 0.95
C LYS A 180 25.90 -9.94 1.77
N LEU A 181 26.36 -11.13 2.15
CA LEU A 181 27.66 -11.33 2.80
C LEU A 181 28.75 -11.04 1.76
N ASN A 182 29.74 -10.23 2.13
CA ASN A 182 30.93 -9.88 1.32
C ASN A 182 30.74 -8.92 0.14
N VAL A 183 29.56 -8.34 -0.06
CA VAL A 183 29.34 -7.34 -1.12
C VAL A 183 28.96 -6.01 -0.49
N THR A 184 29.74 -4.97 -0.72
CA THR A 184 29.29 -3.59 -0.43
C THR A 184 28.64 -3.04 -1.69
N GLU A 185 27.35 -2.74 -1.63
CA GLU A 185 26.60 -2.18 -2.75
C GLU A 185 25.60 -1.14 -2.25
N GLY A 186 25.27 -0.17 -3.09
CA GLY A 186 24.23 0.80 -2.79
C GLY A 186 23.66 1.38 -4.06
N SER A 187 22.45 1.90 -3.99
CA SER A 187 21.77 2.56 -5.10
C SER A 187 20.97 3.74 -4.59
N VAL A 188 20.82 4.75 -5.45
CA VAL A 188 19.91 5.86 -5.25
C VAL A 188 19.14 6.04 -6.56
N SER A 189 17.82 6.08 -6.47
CA SER A 189 16.93 6.40 -7.57
C SER A 189 16.03 7.55 -7.17
N GLY A 190 15.57 8.30 -8.15
CA GLY A 190 14.51 9.28 -7.96
C GLY A 190 13.90 9.66 -9.29
N SER A 191 12.64 10.05 -9.27
CA SER A 191 11.94 10.57 -10.43
C SER A 191 11.16 11.84 -10.11
N TYR A 192 10.80 12.54 -11.17
CA TYR A 192 9.93 13.70 -11.15
C TYR A 192 8.90 13.53 -12.26
N GLY A 193 7.63 13.74 -11.93
CA GLY A 193 6.53 13.58 -12.88
C GLY A 193 5.50 14.68 -12.71
N VAL A 194 4.65 14.85 -13.72
CA VAL A 194 3.51 15.77 -13.65
C VAL A 194 2.28 15.11 -14.25
N THR A 195 1.14 15.31 -13.61
CA THR A 195 -0.17 14.92 -14.16
C THR A 195 -0.80 16.14 -14.80
N ALA A 196 -1.38 15.99 -16.00
CA ALA A 196 -2.08 17.09 -16.66
C ALA A 196 -3.23 17.60 -15.77
N GLY A 197 -3.18 18.87 -15.36
CA GLY A 197 -4.15 19.47 -14.44
C GLY A 197 -4.00 19.07 -12.97
N GLY A 198 -2.91 18.37 -12.62
CA GLY A 198 -2.58 17.96 -11.26
C GLY A 198 -1.26 18.55 -10.76
N ASP A 199 -0.93 18.18 -9.53
CA ASP A 199 0.31 18.54 -8.85
C ASP A 199 1.48 17.65 -9.29
N PRO A 200 2.73 18.10 -9.08
CA PRO A 200 3.91 17.31 -9.40
C PRO A 200 4.07 16.09 -8.49
N ASN A 201 4.68 15.05 -9.05
CA ASN A 201 5.14 13.84 -8.36
C ASN A 201 6.65 13.92 -8.15
N THR A 202 7.12 13.38 -7.03
CA THR A 202 8.54 13.19 -6.73
C THR A 202 8.72 11.88 -6.00
N ASP A 203 9.72 11.09 -6.38
CA ASP A 203 10.17 9.96 -5.56
C ASP A 203 11.68 10.01 -5.34
N ILE A 204 12.09 9.43 -4.22
CA ILE A 204 13.47 9.08 -3.93
C ILE A 204 13.51 7.76 -3.18
N THR A 205 14.39 6.86 -3.60
CA THR A 205 14.71 5.62 -2.88
C THR A 205 16.22 5.49 -2.78
N ALA A 206 16.71 5.16 -1.58
CA ALA A 206 18.13 4.91 -1.35
C ALA A 206 18.30 3.57 -0.64
N VAL A 207 19.25 2.78 -1.12
CA VAL A 207 19.55 1.43 -0.63
C VAL A 207 21.04 1.32 -0.34
N LEU A 208 21.38 0.59 0.72
CA LEU A 208 22.76 0.29 1.07
C LEU A 208 22.87 -1.11 1.68
N ASN A 209 23.82 -1.90 1.20
CA ASN A 209 24.23 -3.18 1.77
C ASN A 209 25.68 -3.09 2.25
N LEU A 210 25.91 -3.48 3.51
CA LEU A 210 27.22 -3.43 4.15
C LEU A 210 27.52 -4.77 4.83
N PRO A 211 28.57 -5.49 4.40
CA PRO A 211 29.17 -6.56 5.18
C PRO A 211 29.87 -5.95 6.40
N LEU A 212 29.47 -6.38 7.60
CA LEU A 212 30.09 -5.95 8.86
C LEU A 212 31.19 -6.92 9.32
N ILE A 213 30.98 -8.21 9.08
CA ILE A 213 31.97 -9.27 9.33
C ILE A 213 31.99 -10.17 8.09
N ALA A 214 33.17 -10.32 7.49
CA ALA A 214 33.36 -11.19 6.33
C ALA A 214 32.75 -12.58 6.58
N ASP A 215 31.99 -13.06 5.60
CA ASP A 215 31.31 -14.35 5.56
C ASP A 215 30.28 -14.61 6.68
N LYS A 216 30.04 -13.65 7.57
CA LYS A 216 29.22 -13.87 8.79
C LYS A 216 28.12 -12.88 9.00
N LEU A 217 28.35 -11.58 8.83
CA LEU A 217 27.37 -10.56 9.21
C LEU A 217 27.28 -9.49 8.14
N ALA A 218 26.07 -9.24 7.65
CA ALA A 218 25.78 -8.12 6.76
C ALA A 218 24.47 -7.43 7.16
N VAL A 219 24.41 -6.13 6.89
CA VAL A 219 23.21 -5.32 7.05
C VAL A 219 22.79 -4.72 5.72
N ARG A 220 21.49 -4.61 5.49
CA ARG A 220 20.90 -3.91 4.35
C ARG A 220 19.86 -2.91 4.84
N GLY A 221 19.95 -1.68 4.38
CA GLY A 221 18.98 -0.62 4.65
C GLY A 221 18.37 -0.09 3.35
N VAL A 222 17.08 0.20 3.37
CA VAL A 222 16.40 1.01 2.35
C VAL A 222 15.58 2.10 3.03
N VAL A 223 15.60 3.30 2.45
CA VAL A 223 14.72 4.42 2.79
C VAL A 223 14.06 4.91 1.51
N TYR A 224 12.79 5.27 1.59
CA TYR A 224 12.03 5.79 0.45
C TYR A 224 11.05 6.88 0.87
N ASP A 225 10.81 7.80 -0.05
CA ASP A 225 9.82 8.86 0.00
C ASP A 225 9.26 9.03 -1.42
N ASP A 226 7.98 8.69 -1.62
CA ASP A 226 7.26 8.84 -2.88
C ASP A 226 6.03 9.72 -2.62
N ARG A 227 6.07 10.93 -3.17
CA ARG A 227 4.96 11.88 -3.17
C ARG A 227 4.35 11.93 -4.56
N ARG A 228 3.08 11.56 -4.65
CA ARG A 228 2.23 11.71 -5.83
C ARG A 228 1.32 12.90 -5.65
N GLY A 229 1.38 13.84 -6.60
CA GLY A 229 0.51 15.00 -6.66
C GLY A 229 -0.94 14.62 -6.92
N GLY A 230 -1.86 15.35 -6.30
CA GLY A 230 -3.29 15.19 -6.55
C GLY A 230 -3.68 15.66 -7.96
N TYR A 231 -4.84 15.24 -8.41
CA TYR A 231 -5.38 15.56 -9.73
C TYR A 231 -6.90 15.72 -9.74
N ILE A 232 -7.58 15.50 -8.60
CA ILE A 232 -9.03 15.69 -8.44
C ILE A 232 -9.29 17.04 -7.78
N ASN A 233 -10.24 17.80 -8.30
CA ASN A 233 -10.65 19.09 -7.75
C ASN A 233 -11.90 18.95 -6.87
N ASN A 234 -11.90 19.54 -5.67
CA ASN A 234 -13.12 19.77 -4.91
C ASN A 234 -13.71 21.12 -5.34
N VAL A 235 -14.77 21.08 -6.14
CA VAL A 235 -15.37 22.29 -6.73
C VAL A 235 -16.37 22.91 -5.76
N PRO A 236 -16.44 24.26 -5.66
CA PRO A 236 -17.45 24.92 -4.86
C PRO A 236 -18.87 24.46 -5.20
N ALA A 237 -19.61 24.03 -4.18
CA ALA A 237 -20.96 23.53 -4.31
C ALA A 237 -21.75 23.73 -3.02
N THR A 238 -23.06 23.64 -3.18
CA THR A 238 -24.03 23.53 -2.09
C THR A 238 -24.57 22.12 -2.02
N PHE A 239 -25.01 21.73 -0.81
CA PHE A 239 -25.85 20.57 -0.60
C PHE A 239 -27.20 21.06 -0.10
N THR A 240 -28.22 20.83 -0.93
CA THR A 240 -29.59 21.21 -0.64
C THR A 240 -30.45 19.96 -0.51
N ARG A 241 -31.24 19.86 0.57
CA ARG A 241 -32.25 18.81 0.74
C ARG A 241 -33.49 19.16 -0.10
N ASN A 242 -33.93 18.27 -0.98
CA ASN A 242 -35.09 18.50 -1.83
C ASN A 242 -36.38 18.06 -1.12
N ALA A 243 -37.20 19.04 -0.71
CA ALA A 243 -38.48 18.80 -0.02
C ALA A 243 -39.51 17.99 -0.82
N SER A 244 -39.31 17.78 -2.12
CA SER A 244 -40.21 16.99 -2.97
C SER A 244 -39.72 15.56 -3.24
N THR A 245 -38.45 15.24 -2.94
CA THR A 245 -37.88 13.91 -3.25
C THR A 245 -37.15 13.26 -2.09
N ASP A 246 -36.56 14.05 -1.19
CA ASP A 246 -35.72 13.53 -0.12
C ASP A 246 -36.58 13.16 1.09
N LEU A 247 -36.30 11.99 1.65
CA LEU A 247 -37.04 11.46 2.79
C LEU A 247 -36.52 12.06 4.10
N GLY A 248 -37.44 12.37 5.00
CA GLY A 248 -37.14 12.78 6.37
C GLY A 248 -36.64 11.61 7.23
N ILE A 249 -36.02 11.95 8.36
CA ILE A 249 -35.50 10.96 9.31
C ILE A 249 -36.65 10.23 9.99
N HIS A 250 -36.66 8.89 9.96
CA HIS A 250 -37.75 8.09 10.54
C HIS A 250 -37.94 8.31 12.05
N TYR A 251 -36.86 8.69 12.73
CA TYR A 251 -36.81 8.93 14.17
C TYR A 251 -37.04 10.40 14.58
N ALA A 252 -37.29 11.29 13.62
CA ALA A 252 -37.65 12.68 13.94
C ALA A 252 -39.16 12.80 14.20
N ASN A 253 -39.57 13.71 15.10
CA ASN A 253 -40.98 14.03 15.32
C ASN A 253 -41.61 14.47 14.00
N TYR A 254 -42.44 13.61 13.42
CA TYR A 254 -43.08 13.88 12.15
C TYR A 254 -44.12 15.01 12.27
N PRO A 255 -44.21 15.90 11.27
CA PRO A 255 -45.39 16.74 11.11
C PRO A 255 -46.66 15.87 11.06
N SER A 256 -47.76 16.36 11.62
CA SER A 256 -49.05 15.67 11.59
C SER A 256 -49.48 15.39 10.14
N GLY A 257 -49.66 14.11 9.77
CA GLY A 257 -50.18 13.70 8.46
C GLY A 257 -49.25 12.89 7.57
N CYS A 258 -48.00 12.64 7.99
CA CYS A 258 -47.10 11.71 7.30
C CYS A 258 -46.62 10.59 8.25
N GLY A 259 -46.27 9.43 7.70
CA GLY A 259 -45.95 8.26 8.51
C GLY A 259 -45.45 7.07 7.67
N PRO A 260 -44.85 6.05 8.32
CA PRO A 260 -44.10 4.99 7.64
C PRO A 260 -44.93 4.09 6.72
N THR A 261 -46.25 4.12 6.81
CA THR A 261 -47.15 3.18 6.14
C THR A 261 -48.10 3.81 5.11
N THR A 262 -48.23 5.14 5.06
CA THR A 262 -49.24 5.82 4.21
C THR A 262 -48.69 6.94 3.33
N THR A 263 -47.75 7.75 3.82
CA THR A 263 -47.10 8.82 3.04
C THR A 263 -45.69 9.04 3.60
N PRO A 264 -44.62 8.74 2.83
CA PRO A 264 -43.25 8.98 3.28
C PRO A 264 -43.10 10.46 3.68
N CYS A 265 -42.68 10.71 4.91
CA CYS A 265 -42.40 12.08 5.35
C CYS A 265 -41.23 12.61 4.54
N GLN A 266 -41.46 13.67 3.77
CA GLN A 266 -40.39 14.40 3.09
C GLN A 266 -39.65 15.29 4.08
N VAL A 267 -38.42 15.66 3.75
CA VAL A 267 -37.67 16.68 4.48
C VAL A 267 -38.48 18.01 4.49
N PRO A 268 -38.57 18.72 5.63
CA PRO A 268 -39.31 19.97 5.70
C PRO A 268 -38.79 21.03 4.69
N PRO A 269 -39.68 21.84 4.11
CA PRO A 269 -39.28 23.03 3.35
C PRO A 269 -38.37 23.94 4.18
N GLY A 270 -37.35 24.51 3.55
CA GLY A 270 -36.39 25.40 4.24
C GLY A 270 -35.37 24.67 5.11
N SER A 271 -35.16 23.37 4.89
CA SER A 271 -34.04 22.63 5.49
C SER A 271 -32.70 23.36 5.26
N PRO A 272 -31.78 23.38 6.25
CA PRO A 272 -30.52 24.10 6.13
C PRO A 272 -29.71 23.67 4.90
N VAL A 273 -29.13 24.66 4.21
CA VAL A 273 -28.19 24.45 3.11
C VAL A 273 -26.78 24.56 3.64
N ILE A 274 -25.93 23.60 3.31
CA ILE A 274 -24.49 23.64 3.59
C ILE A 274 -23.70 23.88 2.30
N ASN A 275 -22.48 24.37 2.42
CA ASN A 275 -21.55 24.55 1.31
C ASN A 275 -20.15 24.05 1.69
N ASN A 276 -19.32 23.80 0.68
CA ASN A 276 -17.95 23.33 0.87
C ASN A 276 -16.87 24.40 0.62
N ASN A 277 -17.22 25.69 0.61
CA ASN A 277 -16.29 26.75 0.22
C ASN A 277 -14.99 26.78 1.06
N ALA A 278 -15.05 26.31 2.31
CA ALA A 278 -13.90 26.25 3.20
C ALA A 278 -12.86 25.16 2.83
N ILE A 279 -13.27 24.15 2.04
CA ILE A 279 -12.44 22.99 1.66
C ILE A 279 -12.40 22.76 0.14
N ALA A 280 -12.98 23.68 -0.63
CA ALA A 280 -12.88 23.67 -2.08
C ALA A 280 -11.44 24.01 -2.48
N ALA A 281 -10.81 23.12 -3.24
CA ALA A 281 -9.41 23.19 -3.59
C ALA A 281 -9.14 22.36 -4.85
N SER A 282 -8.04 22.67 -5.54
CA SER A 282 -7.54 21.85 -6.64
C SER A 282 -6.66 20.72 -6.13
N ALA A 283 -6.54 19.64 -6.91
CA ALA A 283 -5.60 18.54 -6.64
C ALA A 283 -5.68 17.99 -5.20
N ILE A 284 -6.89 17.75 -4.69
CA ILE A 284 -7.17 17.42 -3.28
C ILE A 284 -6.71 16.03 -2.85
N ASN A 285 -6.23 15.21 -3.78
CA ASN A 285 -5.92 13.80 -3.54
C ASN A 285 -4.43 13.43 -3.71
N PRO A 286 -3.48 14.18 -3.11
CA PRO A 286 -2.10 13.74 -3.07
C PRO A 286 -1.97 12.44 -2.24
N VAL A 287 -0.92 11.69 -2.52
CA VAL A 287 -0.55 10.47 -1.80
C VAL A 287 0.92 10.53 -1.47
N THR A 288 1.30 10.22 -0.24
CA THR A 288 2.70 10.09 0.14
C THR A 288 2.94 8.72 0.75
N TYR A 289 3.93 7.99 0.24
CA TYR A 289 4.49 6.78 0.85
C TYR A 289 5.87 7.12 1.40
N GLN A 290 6.09 6.89 2.69
CA GLN A 290 7.39 7.05 3.34
C GLN A 290 7.72 5.80 4.12
N GLY A 291 8.97 5.36 4.07
CA GLY A 291 9.34 4.22 4.87
C GLY A 291 10.83 3.95 4.96
N VAL A 292 11.13 3.05 5.88
CA VAL A 292 12.47 2.52 6.09
C VAL A 292 12.38 1.03 6.38
N ARG A 293 13.30 0.26 5.81
CA ARG A 293 13.50 -1.14 6.16
C ARG A 293 14.97 -1.39 6.38
N VAL A 294 15.28 -2.02 7.51
CA VAL A 294 16.64 -2.43 7.87
C VAL A 294 16.62 -3.92 8.18
N ALA A 295 17.52 -4.67 7.55
CA ALA A 295 17.70 -6.09 7.77
C ALA A 295 19.15 -6.39 8.18
N ALA A 296 19.33 -7.35 9.07
CA ALA A 296 20.64 -7.90 9.43
C ALA A 296 20.60 -9.41 9.26
N ARG A 297 21.54 -9.94 8.47
CA ARG A 297 21.77 -11.37 8.29
C ARG A 297 23.03 -11.76 9.05
N TRP A 298 22.92 -12.77 9.88
CA TRP A 298 24.01 -13.34 10.66
C TRP A 298 24.12 -14.85 10.43
N ASP A 299 25.18 -15.28 9.76
CA ASP A 299 25.58 -16.67 9.61
C ASP A 299 26.49 -17.00 10.79
N PHE A 300 25.91 -17.59 11.84
CA PHE A 300 26.54 -17.73 13.16
C PHE A 300 27.18 -19.09 13.39
N ALA A 301 26.86 -20.08 12.55
CA ALA A 301 27.55 -21.36 12.44
C ALA A 301 27.41 -21.90 11.00
N ASP A 302 28.16 -22.95 10.66
CA ASP A 302 28.30 -23.44 9.27
C ASP A 302 26.97 -23.71 8.54
N ASP A 303 25.95 -24.18 9.26
CA ASP A 303 24.61 -24.46 8.73
C ASP A 303 23.51 -23.59 9.36
N TRP A 304 23.88 -22.58 10.15
CA TRP A 304 22.92 -21.77 10.90
C TRP A 304 23.00 -20.30 10.55
N SER A 305 21.85 -19.74 10.20
CA SER A 305 21.70 -18.31 9.90
C SER A 305 20.48 -17.74 10.60
N ALA A 306 20.58 -16.47 10.97
CA ALA A 306 19.50 -15.65 11.45
C ALA A 306 19.34 -14.43 10.54
N LEU A 307 18.09 -14.08 10.24
CA LEU A 307 17.71 -12.85 9.56
C LEU A 307 16.73 -12.10 10.45
N ILE A 308 17.09 -10.91 10.89
CA ILE A 308 16.18 -9.98 11.55
C ILE A 308 15.90 -8.80 10.62
N THR A 309 14.63 -8.45 10.47
CA THR A 309 14.19 -7.33 9.63
C THR A 309 13.25 -6.43 10.43
N GLN A 310 13.52 -5.14 10.44
CA GLN A 310 12.64 -4.10 10.93
C GLN A 310 12.15 -3.26 9.76
N SER A 311 10.82 -3.12 9.61
CA SER A 311 10.19 -2.26 8.60
C SER A 311 9.27 -1.25 9.26
N TYR A 312 9.20 -0.07 8.65
CA TYR A 312 8.26 1.00 8.95
C TYR A 312 7.76 1.57 7.63
N GLN A 313 6.45 1.71 7.47
CA GLN A 313 5.83 2.42 6.35
C GLN A 313 4.71 3.32 6.87
N ASP A 314 4.60 4.50 6.29
CA ASP A 314 3.58 5.52 6.51
C ASP A 314 3.02 5.92 5.16
N MET A 315 1.74 5.64 4.93
CA MET A 315 1.01 6.07 3.75
C MET A 315 -0.02 7.12 4.17
N ASP A 316 0.06 8.30 3.57
CA ASP A 316 -0.88 9.41 3.77
C ASP A 316 -1.55 9.76 2.43
N ALA A 317 -2.81 9.35 2.27
CA ALA A 317 -3.62 9.66 1.11
C ALA A 317 -4.71 10.66 1.50
N GLU A 318 -4.71 11.84 0.87
CA GLU A 318 -5.75 12.84 1.09
C GLU A 318 -6.86 12.73 0.04
N GLY A 319 -8.00 13.38 0.29
CA GLY A 319 -9.10 13.50 -0.65
C GLY A 319 -9.77 12.17 -0.98
N VAL A 320 -10.17 12.03 -2.24
CA VAL A 320 -10.84 10.85 -2.79
C VAL A 320 -10.26 10.52 -4.17
N PHE A 321 -10.40 9.26 -4.61
CA PHE A 321 -9.83 8.76 -5.86
C PHE A 321 -10.89 8.43 -6.91
N TYR A 322 -12.03 9.13 -6.85
CA TYR A 322 -13.12 9.02 -7.80
C TYR A 322 -13.58 10.41 -8.25
N GLN A 323 -14.34 10.46 -9.35
CA GLN A 323 -14.96 11.69 -9.84
C GLN A 323 -16.49 11.60 -9.76
N MET A 324 -17.15 12.74 -9.61
CA MET A 324 -18.60 12.85 -9.63
C MET A 324 -19.04 13.47 -10.96
N PRO A 325 -20.01 12.88 -11.69
CA PRO A 325 -20.51 13.48 -12.94
C PRO A 325 -21.39 14.72 -12.68
N LYS A 326 -21.99 14.80 -11.50
CA LYS A 326 -22.86 15.90 -11.06
C LYS A 326 -22.57 16.22 -9.59
N SER A 327 -22.76 17.47 -9.21
CA SER A 327 -22.75 17.91 -7.81
C SER A 327 -23.92 17.29 -7.06
N SER A 328 -23.92 17.44 -5.73
CA SER A 328 -25.06 17.06 -4.91
C SER A 328 -26.37 17.69 -5.41
N ASP A 329 -26.36 18.92 -5.88
CA ASP A 329 -27.56 19.61 -6.40
C ASP A 329 -27.85 19.33 -7.89
N GLY A 330 -27.18 18.33 -8.48
CA GLY A 330 -27.47 17.85 -9.85
C GLY A 330 -26.85 18.66 -10.98
N VAL A 331 -25.99 19.62 -10.66
CA VAL A 331 -25.24 20.43 -11.64
C VAL A 331 -24.12 19.59 -12.23
N ALA A 332 -23.96 19.56 -13.55
CA ALA A 332 -22.87 18.84 -14.19
C ALA A 332 -21.51 19.38 -13.74
N LEU A 333 -20.57 18.47 -13.43
CA LEU A 333 -19.22 18.83 -12.98
C LEU A 333 -18.19 18.68 -14.11
N PRO A 334 -17.10 19.45 -14.09
CA PRO A 334 -15.94 19.18 -14.93
C PRO A 334 -15.37 17.78 -14.69
N LYS A 335 -14.56 17.27 -15.63
CA LYS A 335 -13.81 16.02 -15.42
C LYS A 335 -12.90 16.15 -14.19
N GLN A 336 -12.60 15.01 -13.55
CA GLN A 336 -11.72 14.94 -12.37
C GLN A 336 -12.15 15.92 -11.27
N SER A 337 -13.46 16.01 -11.02
CA SER A 337 -14.02 16.90 -10.01
C SER A 337 -14.98 16.16 -9.10
N VAL A 338 -15.08 16.63 -7.86
CA VAL A 338 -15.99 16.15 -6.83
C VAL A 338 -16.58 17.34 -6.07
N THR A 339 -17.62 17.08 -5.28
CA THR A 339 -18.17 18.04 -4.32
C THR A 339 -18.25 17.35 -2.95
N LEU A 340 -17.18 17.45 -2.18
CA LEU A 340 -17.08 16.97 -0.80
C LEU A 340 -17.39 18.14 0.14
N PHE A 341 -18.12 17.88 1.24
CA PHE A 341 -18.51 18.86 2.25
C PHE A 341 -17.76 18.71 3.58
N ASN A 342 -17.02 17.61 3.72
CA ASN A 342 -16.07 17.32 4.78
C ASN A 342 -14.74 16.87 4.16
N ASN A 343 -13.67 16.97 4.93
CA ASN A 343 -12.39 16.40 4.52
C ASN A 343 -12.51 14.88 4.39
N SER A 344 -11.78 14.31 3.43
CA SER A 344 -11.60 12.88 3.28
C SER A 344 -10.11 12.57 3.28
N TYR A 345 -9.70 11.48 3.91
CA TYR A 345 -8.33 10.97 3.88
C TYR A 345 -8.28 9.50 4.31
N ASN A 346 -7.18 8.83 3.95
CA ASN A 346 -6.83 7.50 4.39
C ASN A 346 -5.36 7.45 4.78
N LYS A 347 -5.09 7.20 6.06
CA LYS A 347 -3.75 7.03 6.59
C LYS A 347 -3.56 5.58 7.01
N ASP A 348 -2.49 4.96 6.53
CA ASP A 348 -2.13 3.59 6.85
C ASP A 348 -0.66 3.51 7.22
N ARG A 349 -0.41 3.14 8.46
CA ARG A 349 0.94 3.01 9.00
C ARG A 349 1.14 1.64 9.56
N PHE A 350 2.25 0.99 9.20
CA PHE A 350 2.65 -0.25 9.83
C PHE A 350 4.09 -0.26 10.31
N GLU A 351 4.31 -0.98 11.41
CA GLU A 351 5.60 -1.35 11.96
C GLU A 351 5.69 -2.86 12.02
N ASN A 352 6.82 -3.37 11.57
CA ASN A 352 7.02 -4.80 11.47
C ASN A 352 8.41 -5.23 11.90
N THR A 353 8.48 -6.17 12.85
CA THR A 353 9.72 -6.87 13.21
C THR A 353 9.58 -8.35 12.85
N ALA A 354 10.46 -8.86 11.99
CA ALA A 354 10.49 -10.26 11.58
C ALA A 354 11.84 -10.92 11.95
N LEU A 355 11.78 -12.17 12.39
CA LEU A 355 12.93 -13.03 12.66
C LEU A 355 12.76 -14.35 11.93
N THR A 356 13.75 -14.69 11.11
CA THR A 356 13.88 -16.00 10.48
C THR A 356 15.16 -16.66 10.96
N ILE A 357 15.09 -17.92 11.39
CA ILE A 357 16.26 -18.74 11.71
C ILE A 357 16.21 -19.97 10.82
N ASN A 358 17.28 -20.21 10.09
CA ASN A 358 17.47 -21.43 9.31
C ASN A 358 18.62 -22.22 9.91
N GLY A 359 18.46 -23.55 9.94
CA GLY A 359 19.42 -24.46 10.55
C GLY A 359 19.34 -25.86 9.99
N ARG A 360 20.31 -26.70 10.36
CA ARG A 360 20.23 -28.15 10.22
C ARG A 360 20.43 -28.85 11.56
N ILE A 361 19.64 -29.91 11.77
CA ILE A 361 19.77 -30.84 12.89
C ILE A 361 19.87 -32.24 12.30
N GLY A 362 21.10 -32.74 12.13
CA GLY A 362 21.36 -33.97 11.39
C GLY A 362 20.86 -33.86 9.94
N VAL A 363 19.97 -34.76 9.54
CA VAL A 363 19.36 -34.75 8.19
C VAL A 363 18.17 -33.78 8.06
N LEU A 364 17.71 -33.19 9.16
CA LEU A 364 16.51 -32.34 9.17
C LEU A 364 16.88 -30.87 8.94
N ARG A 365 16.12 -30.20 8.08
CA ARG A 365 16.15 -28.73 7.96
C ARG A 365 15.23 -28.12 9.01
N ALA A 366 15.78 -27.27 9.87
CA ALA A 366 15.03 -26.51 10.85
C ALA A 366 14.79 -25.09 10.31
N VAL A 367 13.55 -24.62 10.37
CA VAL A 367 13.17 -23.26 9.99
C VAL A 367 12.23 -22.70 11.06
N TYR A 368 12.60 -21.55 11.60
CA TYR A 368 11.72 -20.70 12.39
C TYR A 368 11.47 -19.42 11.60
N ALA A 369 10.21 -19.00 11.50
CA ALA A 369 9.82 -17.72 10.94
C ALA A 369 8.73 -17.11 11.83
N GLY A 370 9.08 -16.03 12.54
CA GLY A 370 8.18 -15.31 13.42
C GLY A 370 8.20 -13.83 13.11
N SER A 371 7.10 -13.15 13.39
CA SER A 371 7.01 -11.70 13.21
C SER A 371 6.01 -11.06 14.16
N TYR A 372 6.16 -9.74 14.32
CA TYR A 372 5.27 -8.89 15.09
C TYR A 372 4.91 -7.66 14.25
N LEU A 373 3.63 -7.58 13.86
CA LEU A 373 3.07 -6.50 13.04
C LEU A 373 2.15 -5.63 13.90
N VAL A 374 2.36 -4.31 13.84
CA VAL A 374 1.41 -3.32 14.34
C VAL A 374 1.00 -2.44 13.17
N ARG A 375 -0.30 -2.35 12.89
CA ARG A 375 -0.87 -1.48 11.86
C ARG A 375 -1.89 -0.53 12.49
N ASN A 376 -1.81 0.75 12.14
CA ASN A 376 -2.76 1.77 12.53
C ASN A 376 -3.40 2.34 11.27
N LEU A 377 -4.74 2.33 11.24
CA LEU A 377 -5.54 2.88 10.16
C LEU A 377 -6.33 4.06 10.72
N ASP A 378 -6.22 5.21 10.07
CA ASP A 378 -7.05 6.39 10.34
C ASP A 378 -7.70 6.84 9.03
N THR A 379 -9.02 6.79 8.98
CA THR A 379 -9.78 7.05 7.77
C THR A 379 -10.92 8.00 8.09
N VAL A 380 -11.02 9.08 7.33
CA VAL A 380 -12.17 9.98 7.34
C VAL A 380 -12.72 10.08 5.92
N GLN A 381 -14.03 10.06 5.79
CA GLN A 381 -14.68 10.22 4.49
C GLN A 381 -15.89 11.13 4.60
N ASP A 382 -16.08 11.96 3.58
CA ASP A 382 -17.33 12.69 3.40
C ASP A 382 -18.47 11.71 3.16
N TYR A 383 -19.46 11.75 4.06
CA TYR A 383 -20.63 10.87 4.05
C TYR A 383 -21.91 11.63 3.68
N THR A 384 -21.79 12.83 3.09
CA THR A 384 -22.91 13.75 2.86
C THR A 384 -23.89 13.19 1.84
N ASN A 385 -23.43 12.36 0.91
CA ASN A 385 -24.28 11.71 -0.08
C ASN A 385 -25.30 10.72 0.53
N TYR A 386 -25.04 10.17 1.72
CA TYR A 386 -26.00 9.33 2.45
C TYR A 386 -27.10 10.14 3.15
N ALA A 387 -26.97 11.46 3.18
CA ALA A 387 -27.97 12.34 3.71
C ALA A 387 -29.04 12.70 2.67
N ARG A 388 -29.38 11.83 1.72
CA ARG A 388 -30.53 12.01 0.82
C ARG A 388 -31.48 10.83 0.84
#